data_AF-A0A8T5UET8-F1
#
_entry.id   AF-A0A8T5UET8-F1
#
_cell.length_a   1.000
_cell.length_b   1.000
_cell.length_c   1.000
_cell.angle_alpha   90.00
_cell.angle_beta   90.00
_cell.angle_gamma   90.00
#
_symmetry.space_group_name_H-M   'P 1'
#
loop_
_entity.id
_entity.type
_entity.pdbx_description
1 polymer ?
#
loop_
_entity_poly.entity_id
_entity_poly.type
_entity_poly.pdbx_seq_one_letter_code
_entity_poly.pdbx_strand_id
1 'polypeptide(L)'
;GQQTPGVVSTPGGQELKVWSAEELAEQAQSRMSSQPDMPVWTEEELAKQASERGTGLPDGIEMWTEEELVDLAKQRSGGGLNIPEWEDQELPECKNCGYALRSGWEKCPACETPVGEEVPEKEEEISEQPSEESSEEPEELEEPEE
;
A
#
# COMPACT_ATOMS: atom_id res chain seq x y z
N GLY A 1 3.26 -34.65 12.23
CA GLY A 1 4.37 -34.00 11.51
C GLY A 1 5.66 -34.57 12.04
N GLN A 2 6.50 -35.12 11.16
CA GLN A 2 7.86 -35.50 11.53
C GLN A 2 8.69 -34.22 11.62
N GLN A 3 9.03 -33.81 12.84
CA GLN A 3 10.03 -32.77 13.03
C GLN A 3 11.38 -33.40 12.69
N THR A 4 12.04 -32.89 11.65
CA THR A 4 13.43 -33.26 11.36
C THR A 4 14.31 -32.66 12.47
N PRO A 5 15.23 -33.44 13.07
CA PRO A 5 16.11 -32.90 14.10
C PRO A 5 16.97 -31.79 13.50
N GLY A 6 16.82 -30.57 14.01
CA GLY A 6 17.59 -29.41 13.55
C GLY A 6 16.81 -28.39 12.70
N VAL A 7 15.50 -28.53 12.52
CA VAL A 7 14.65 -27.52 11.86
C VAL A 7 13.35 -27.30 12.64
N VAL A 8 13.02 -26.04 12.92
CA VAL A 8 11.74 -25.65 13.56
C VAL A 8 10.86 -24.97 12.53
N SER A 9 9.66 -25.51 12.33
CA SER A 9 8.63 -24.90 11.49
C SER A 9 7.91 -23.81 12.27
N THR A 10 7.97 -22.59 11.77
CA THR A 10 7.19 -21.47 12.30
C THR A 10 5.73 -21.54 11.81
N PRO A 11 4.76 -20.94 12.54
CA PRO A 11 3.34 -20.98 12.17
C PRO A 11 3.03 -20.43 10.76
N GLY A 12 3.92 -19.63 10.19
CA GLY A 12 3.83 -19.12 8.81
C GLY A 12 4.44 -20.04 7.75
N GLY A 13 4.73 -21.30 8.08
CA GLY A 13 5.27 -22.30 7.14
C GLY A 13 6.76 -22.13 6.81
N GLN A 14 7.49 -21.24 7.50
CA GLN A 14 8.93 -21.09 7.30
C GLN A 14 9.70 -22.07 8.18
N GLU A 15 10.67 -22.76 7.59
CA GLU A 15 11.53 -23.74 8.24
C GLU A 15 12.86 -23.08 8.64
N LEU A 16 13.11 -22.93 9.95
CA LEU A 16 14.33 -22.34 10.47
C LEU A 16 15.31 -23.42 10.93
N LYS A 17 16.57 -23.34 10.50
CA LYS A 17 17.63 -24.20 11.06
C LYS A 17 17.84 -23.87 12.54
N VAL A 18 17.71 -24.89 13.38
CA VAL A 18 18.10 -24.85 14.79
C VAL A 18 19.60 -25.11 14.85
N TRP A 19 20.33 -24.14 15.37
CA TRP A 19 21.77 -24.24 15.56
C TRP A 19 22.06 -24.90 16.91
N SER A 20 22.87 -25.95 16.91
CA SER A 20 23.51 -26.39 18.15
C SER A 20 24.55 -25.34 18.59
N ALA A 21 24.90 -25.32 19.89
CA ALA A 21 25.88 -24.37 20.41
C ALA A 21 27.26 -24.51 19.72
N GLU A 22 27.61 -25.73 19.33
CA GLU A 22 28.86 -26.05 18.63
C GLU A 22 28.83 -25.55 17.17
N GLU A 23 27.78 -25.85 16.41
CA GLU A 23 27.61 -25.35 15.03
C GLU A 23 27.52 -23.82 14.99
N LEU A 24 26.90 -23.19 15.99
CA LEU A 24 26.81 -21.73 16.07
C LEU A 24 28.20 -21.12 16.29
N ALA A 25 29.04 -21.74 17.12
CA ALA A 25 30.40 -21.30 17.36
C ALA A 25 31.28 -21.48 16.11
N GLU A 26 31.19 -22.61 15.41
CA GLU A 26 31.90 -22.84 14.14
C GLU A 26 31.47 -21.84 13.07
N GLN A 27 30.18 -21.56 12.96
CA GLN A 27 29.67 -20.58 12.01
C GLN A 27 30.07 -19.15 12.36
N ALA A 28 30.12 -18.80 13.65
CA ALA A 28 30.62 -17.51 14.11
C ALA A 28 32.12 -17.35 13.78
N GLN A 29 32.93 -18.39 14.01
CA GLN A 29 34.34 -18.40 13.65
C GLN A 29 34.54 -18.33 12.13
N SER A 30 33.73 -19.06 11.36
CA SER A 30 33.75 -18.99 9.90
C SER A 30 33.44 -17.58 9.42
N ARG A 31 32.41 -16.93 9.99
CA ARG A 31 32.05 -15.55 9.68
C ARG A 31 33.16 -14.56 10.04
N MET A 32 33.74 -14.69 11.24
CA MET A 32 34.88 -13.88 11.68
C MET A 32 36.10 -14.05 10.77
N SER A 33 36.36 -15.27 10.30
CA SER A 33 37.49 -15.57 9.41
C SER A 33 37.26 -15.07 7.97
N SER A 34 36.01 -15.02 7.54
CA SER A 34 35.60 -14.49 6.22
C SER A 34 35.30 -12.99 6.23
N GLN A 35 35.40 -12.33 7.39
CA GLN A 35 35.07 -10.92 7.49
C GLN A 35 36.17 -10.12 6.78
N PRO A 36 35.81 -9.22 5.84
CA PRO A 36 36.79 -8.30 5.28
C PRO A 36 37.38 -7.45 6.41
N ASP A 37 38.67 -7.16 6.33
CA ASP A 37 39.37 -6.30 7.29
C ASP A 37 38.73 -4.91 7.27
N MET A 38 37.92 -4.61 8.29
CA MET A 38 37.26 -3.34 8.43
C MET A 38 38.24 -2.38 9.09
N PRO A 39 38.51 -1.20 8.48
CA PRO A 39 39.43 -0.25 9.09
C PRO A 39 38.89 0.18 10.44
N VAL A 40 39.67 -0.06 11.48
CA VAL A 40 39.38 0.44 12.83
C VAL A 40 39.69 1.92 12.83
N TRP A 41 38.68 2.76 12.95
CA TRP A 41 38.88 4.20 13.10
C TRP A 41 39.48 4.49 14.47
N THR A 42 40.59 5.21 14.48
CA THR A 42 41.08 5.85 15.70
C THR A 42 40.10 6.95 16.12
N GLU A 43 40.10 7.30 17.40
CA GLU A 43 39.23 8.36 17.93
C GLU A 43 39.44 9.70 17.21
N GLU A 44 40.68 9.99 16.82
CA GLU A 44 41.05 11.18 16.05
C GLU A 44 40.48 11.14 14.62
N GLU A 45 40.58 9.99 13.93
CA GLU A 45 40.01 9.82 12.59
C GLU A 45 38.48 9.90 12.60
N LEU A 46 37.84 9.35 13.64
CA LEU A 46 36.39 9.42 13.80
C LEU A 46 35.94 10.86 14.06
N ALA A 47 36.64 11.60 14.91
CA ALA A 47 36.36 13.02 15.16
C ALA A 47 36.57 13.89 13.91
N LYS A 48 37.63 13.59 13.14
CA LYS A 48 37.90 14.23 11.86
C LYS A 48 36.80 13.94 10.84
N GLN A 49 36.41 12.67 10.67
CA GLN A 49 35.31 12.27 9.79
C GLN A 49 33.98 12.89 10.19
N ALA A 50 33.67 12.95 11.49
CA ALA A 50 32.46 13.61 11.99
C ALA A 50 32.47 15.10 11.68
N SER A 51 33.63 15.76 11.79
CA SER A 51 33.77 17.18 11.45
C SER A 51 33.69 17.43 9.94
N GLU A 52 34.30 16.56 9.13
CA GLU A 52 34.29 16.63 7.66
C GLU A 52 32.90 16.34 7.08
N ARG A 53 32.15 15.40 7.67
CA ARG A 53 30.75 15.11 7.31
C ARG A 53 29.77 16.13 7.87
N GLY A 54 30.22 17.05 8.71
CA GLY A 54 29.37 17.99 9.45
C GLY A 54 28.31 17.27 10.28
N THR A 55 27.12 17.87 10.40
CA THR A 55 25.97 17.26 11.10
C THR A 55 25.47 15.95 10.46
N GLY A 56 26.10 15.48 9.37
CA GLY A 56 25.64 14.32 8.60
C GLY A 56 24.33 14.59 7.85
N LEU A 57 23.93 15.86 7.78
CA LEU A 57 22.72 16.29 7.13
C LEU A 57 23.11 16.85 5.75
N PRO A 58 22.66 16.22 4.63
CA PRO A 58 23.00 16.71 3.30
C PRO A 58 22.55 18.16 3.11
N ASP A 59 23.38 18.95 2.42
CA ASP A 59 23.05 20.31 2.01
C ASP A 59 21.70 20.32 1.29
N GLY A 60 20.70 20.93 1.91
CA GLY A 60 19.31 21.00 1.40
C GLY A 60 18.26 20.27 2.23
N ILE A 61 18.61 19.59 3.33
CA ILE A 61 17.60 19.23 4.35
C ILE A 61 17.50 20.39 5.34
N GLU A 62 16.50 21.23 5.11
CA GLU A 62 16.09 22.26 6.04
C GLU A 62 15.58 21.59 7.32
N MET A 63 16.24 21.85 8.44
CA MET A 63 15.72 21.47 9.74
C MET A 63 14.50 22.36 10.00
N TRP A 64 13.33 21.76 10.18
CA TRP A 64 12.16 22.50 10.61
C TRP A 64 12.48 23.28 11.88
N THR A 65 12.24 24.58 11.82
CA THR A 65 12.27 25.42 13.00
C THR A 65 11.17 24.97 13.97
N GLU A 66 11.38 25.22 15.27
CA GLU A 66 10.39 24.92 16.31
C GLU A 66 9.00 25.48 15.95
N GLU A 67 8.97 26.66 15.32
CA GLU A 67 7.77 27.36 14.86
C GLU A 67 7.05 26.60 13.74
N GLU A 68 7.80 26.15 12.72
CA GLU A 68 7.26 25.34 11.61
C GLU A 68 6.74 23.98 12.10
N LEU A 69 7.39 23.38 13.09
CA LEU A 69 6.96 22.12 13.70
C LEU A 69 5.62 22.28 14.42
N VAL A 70 5.44 23.39 15.14
CA VAL A 70 4.19 23.73 15.81
C VAL A 70 3.08 24.03 14.80
N ASP A 71 3.39 24.75 13.72
CA ASP A 71 2.40 25.06 12.69
C ASP A 71 1.99 23.82 11.89
N LEU A 72 2.93 22.91 11.60
CA LEU A 72 2.65 21.62 10.99
C LEU A 72 1.85 20.71 11.94
N ALA A 73 2.10 20.78 13.25
CA ALA A 73 1.29 20.08 14.24
C ALA A 73 -0.13 20.64 14.34
N LYS A 74 -0.33 21.96 14.28
CA LYS A 74 -1.66 22.59 14.18
C LYS A 74 -2.38 22.18 12.89
N GLN A 75 -1.67 22.19 11.76
CA GLN A 75 -2.20 21.77 10.47
C GLN A 75 -2.64 20.30 10.46
N ARG A 76 -1.86 19.41 11.09
CA ARG A 76 -2.21 17.99 11.22
C ARG A 76 -3.33 17.75 12.24
N SER A 77 -3.35 18.49 13.34
CA SER A 77 -4.39 18.37 14.38
C SER A 77 -5.74 18.96 13.96
N GLY A 78 -5.76 19.89 13.01
CA GLY A 78 -6.98 20.50 12.44
C GLY A 78 -7.75 19.65 11.44
N GLY A 79 -7.48 18.35 11.32
CA GLY A 79 -8.17 17.48 10.36
C GLY A 79 -7.36 17.18 9.10
N GLY A 80 -6.09 16.83 9.26
CA GLY A 80 -5.46 15.70 8.57
C GLY A 80 -5.19 15.72 7.07
N LEU A 81 -5.94 16.40 6.21
CA LEU A 81 -5.72 16.36 4.76
C LEU A 81 -6.20 17.66 4.09
N ASN A 82 -5.25 18.43 3.53
CA ASN A 82 -5.55 19.36 2.43
C ASN A 82 -5.77 18.53 1.15
N ILE A 83 -6.79 17.67 1.13
CA ILE A 83 -7.25 17.08 -0.12
C ILE A 83 -7.99 18.19 -0.86
N PRO A 84 -7.49 18.67 -2.01
CA PRO A 84 -8.33 19.49 -2.87
C PRO A 84 -9.59 18.69 -3.19
N GLU A 85 -10.75 19.31 -3.09
CA GLU A 85 -12.01 18.74 -3.55
C GLU A 85 -11.91 18.57 -5.07
N TRP A 86 -11.49 17.38 -5.51
CA TRP A 86 -11.53 16.98 -6.90
C TRP A 86 -12.94 16.43 -7.15
N GLU A 87 -13.57 16.86 -8.23
CA GLU A 87 -14.90 16.37 -8.60
C GLU A 87 -14.77 14.89 -9.01
N ASP A 88 -15.53 14.02 -8.33
CA ASP A 88 -15.86 12.68 -8.82
C ASP A 88 -16.67 12.83 -10.11
N GLN A 89 -16.00 13.11 -11.22
CA GLN A 89 -16.65 13.17 -12.51
C GLN A 89 -17.08 11.75 -12.88
N GLU A 90 -18.38 11.53 -13.05
CA GLU A 90 -18.90 10.24 -13.50
C GLU A 90 -18.33 9.94 -14.90
N LEU A 91 -17.45 8.94 -14.99
CA LEU A 91 -16.86 8.52 -16.27
C LEU A 91 -17.85 7.60 -17.01
N PRO A 92 -18.17 7.86 -18.29
CA PRO A 92 -19.01 6.97 -19.08
C PRO A 92 -18.36 5.58 -19.23
N GLU A 93 -19.15 4.53 -19.12
CA GLU A 93 -18.64 3.16 -19.26
C GLU A 93 -18.71 2.65 -20.71
N CYS A 94 -17.81 1.74 -21.07
CA CYS A 94 -17.86 1.06 -22.35
C CYS A 94 -19.05 0.09 -22.42
N LYS A 95 -19.93 0.25 -23.41
CA LYS A 95 -21.11 -0.61 -23.63
C LYS A 95 -20.80 -2.10 -23.84
N ASN A 96 -19.56 -2.45 -24.22
CA ASN A 96 -19.16 -3.83 -24.46
C ASN A 96 -18.56 -4.51 -23.20
N CYS A 97 -17.74 -3.78 -22.43
CA CYS A 97 -16.96 -4.38 -21.34
C CYS A 97 -17.08 -3.70 -19.97
N GLY A 98 -17.85 -2.60 -19.86
CA GLY A 98 -18.05 -1.86 -18.60
C GLY A 98 -16.85 -1.04 -18.13
N TYR A 99 -15.79 -0.91 -18.94
CA TYR A 99 -14.62 -0.13 -18.56
C TYR A 99 -14.94 1.38 -18.52
N ALA A 100 -14.57 2.08 -17.45
CA ALA A 100 -14.75 3.53 -17.31
C ALA A 100 -13.86 4.30 -18.32
N LEU A 101 -14.50 5.02 -19.24
CA LEU A 101 -13.86 5.76 -20.32
C LEU A 101 -13.76 7.24 -19.95
N ARG A 102 -12.61 7.85 -20.25
CA ARG A 102 -12.45 9.30 -20.15
C ARG A 102 -13.05 9.97 -21.38
N SER A 103 -13.57 11.19 -21.21
CA SER A 103 -14.04 12.03 -22.31
C SER A 103 -12.93 12.27 -23.35
N GLY A 104 -13.20 12.01 -24.62
CA GLY A 104 -12.27 12.22 -25.74
C GLY A 104 -11.57 10.97 -26.29
N TRP A 105 -11.94 9.78 -25.83
CA TRP A 105 -11.40 8.53 -26.35
C TRP A 105 -12.25 8.02 -27.51
N GLU A 106 -11.63 7.69 -28.64
CA GLU A 106 -12.34 7.16 -29.83
C GLU A 106 -12.58 5.64 -29.73
N LYS A 107 -11.77 4.94 -28.92
CA LYS A 107 -11.83 3.48 -28.74
C LYS A 107 -11.58 3.10 -27.28
N CYS A 108 -12.25 2.04 -26.82
CA CYS A 108 -12.04 1.47 -25.49
C CYS A 108 -10.64 0.83 -25.40
N PRO A 109 -9.85 1.09 -24.34
CA PRO A 109 -8.53 0.47 -24.17
C PRO A 109 -8.58 -1.02 -23.88
N ALA A 110 -9.69 -1.47 -23.30
CA ALA A 110 -9.83 -2.82 -22.79
C ALA A 110 -10.31 -3.79 -23.87
N CYS A 111 -11.17 -3.33 -24.79
CA CYS A 111 -11.80 -4.19 -25.80
C CYS A 111 -11.79 -3.60 -27.22
N GLU A 112 -11.10 -2.47 -27.44
CA GLU A 112 -10.96 -1.79 -28.72
C GLU A 112 -12.27 -1.33 -29.39
N THR A 113 -13.40 -1.43 -28.67
CA THR A 113 -14.72 -1.05 -29.17
C THR A 113 -14.80 0.47 -29.37
N PRO A 114 -15.29 0.96 -30.52
CA PRO A 114 -15.41 2.40 -30.78
C PRO A 114 -16.41 3.05 -29.83
N VAL A 115 -16.04 4.20 -29.29
CA VAL A 115 -16.83 4.97 -28.32
C VAL A 115 -17.51 6.10 -29.10
N GLY A 116 -18.75 5.88 -29.55
CA GLY A 116 -19.50 6.91 -30.28
C GLY A 116 -20.56 6.44 -31.28
N GLU A 117 -20.76 5.14 -31.48
CA GLU A 117 -21.89 4.67 -32.30
C GLU A 117 -23.12 4.43 -31.41
N GLU A 118 -24.08 5.34 -31.54
CA GLU A 118 -25.44 5.21 -31.06
C GLU A 118 -26.08 4.06 -31.83
N VAL A 119 -26.30 2.93 -31.17
CA VAL A 119 -27.05 1.82 -31.73
C VAL A 119 -28.49 2.34 -31.94
N PRO A 120 -29.05 2.33 -33.16
CA PRO A 120 -30.41 2.81 -33.37
C PRO A 120 -31.38 1.92 -32.58
N GLU A 121 -32.14 2.56 -31.70
CA GLU A 121 -33.28 2.01 -30.98
C GLU A 121 -34.22 1.34 -31.98
N LYS A 122 -34.45 0.04 -31.79
CA LYS A 122 -35.51 -0.68 -32.46
C LYS A 122 -36.60 -0.91 -31.43
N GLU A 123 -37.62 -0.08 -31.51
CA GLU A 123 -38.92 -0.30 -30.89
C GLU A 123 -39.46 -1.66 -31.33
N GLU A 124 -39.84 -2.53 -30.39
CA GLU A 124 -41.01 -3.39 -30.54
C GLU A 124 -41.80 -3.42 -29.22
N GLU A 125 -43.07 -3.06 -29.38
CA GLU A 125 -44.16 -3.04 -28.41
C GLU A 125 -44.59 -4.44 -27.92
N ILE A 126 -45.42 -4.38 -26.85
CA ILE A 126 -46.46 -5.33 -26.41
C ILE A 126 -45.97 -6.42 -25.44
N SER A 127 -46.54 -6.60 -24.24
CA SER A 127 -47.95 -6.71 -23.91
C SER A 127 -48.21 -6.50 -22.39
N GLU A 128 -49.21 -5.66 -22.09
CA GLU A 128 -50.24 -5.72 -21.03
C GLU A 128 -49.94 -6.34 -19.63
N GLN A 129 -49.87 -5.45 -18.61
CA GLN A 129 -50.64 -5.35 -17.34
C GLN A 129 -51.15 -6.61 -16.57
N PRO A 130 -51.60 -6.49 -15.28
CA PRO A 130 -51.06 -5.85 -14.06
C PRO A 130 -51.28 -6.75 -12.79
N SER A 131 -51.15 -6.19 -11.55
CA SER A 131 -51.48 -6.76 -10.21
C SER A 131 -50.32 -7.47 -9.49
N GLU A 132 -50.01 -7.33 -8.20
CA GLU A 132 -50.62 -6.76 -6.98
C GLU A 132 -49.44 -6.43 -6.03
N GLU A 133 -49.37 -5.25 -5.41
CA GLU A 133 -49.75 -4.98 -4.00
C GLU A 133 -49.17 -5.96 -2.95
N SER A 134 -48.21 -5.48 -2.15
CA SER A 134 -47.99 -5.75 -0.70
C SER A 134 -46.72 -4.99 -0.30
N SER A 135 -46.77 -3.74 0.16
CA SER A 135 -47.11 -3.26 1.51
C SER A 135 -46.32 -3.92 2.65
N GLU A 136 -45.69 -3.03 3.45
CA GLU A 136 -45.12 -3.18 4.82
C GLU A 136 -43.88 -4.07 4.98
N GLU A 137 -42.89 -3.80 5.82
CA GLU A 137 -42.28 -2.64 6.53
C GLU A 137 -40.94 -3.20 7.10
N PRO A 138 -39.99 -2.37 7.58
CA PRO A 138 -38.66 -2.78 8.06
C PRO A 138 -38.61 -2.98 9.58
N GLU A 139 -37.65 -3.77 10.10
CA GLU A 139 -37.09 -3.72 11.47
C GLU A 139 -35.86 -4.65 11.47
N GLU A 140 -34.61 -4.17 11.48
CA GLU A 140 -33.78 -3.70 12.61
C GLU A 140 -33.47 -4.78 13.68
N LEU A 141 -32.22 -4.75 14.18
CA LEU A 141 -31.68 -5.42 15.38
C LEU A 141 -31.31 -6.91 15.17
N GLU A 142 -30.15 -7.44 15.58
CA GLU A 142 -29.14 -7.01 16.55
C GLU A 142 -27.86 -7.85 16.32
N GLU A 143 -26.69 -7.27 16.57
CA GLU A 143 -25.43 -8.00 16.80
C GLU A 143 -25.54 -8.84 18.09
N PRO A 144 -24.78 -9.93 18.19
CA PRO A 144 -24.19 -10.26 19.48
C PRO A 144 -22.66 -10.26 19.43
N GLU A 145 -22.08 -9.43 20.29
CA GLU A 145 -20.74 -9.59 20.86
C GLU A 145 -20.60 -11.01 21.46
N GLU A 146 -19.48 -11.67 21.17
CA GLU A 146 -18.64 -12.42 22.14
C GLU A 146 -17.20 -12.49 21.64
#